data_AF-A0A9E3DKW4-F1
#
_entry.id   AF-A0A9E3DKW4-F1
#
_cell.length_a   1.000
_cell.length_b   1.000
_cell.length_c   1.000
_cell.angle_alpha   90.00
_cell.angle_beta   90.00
_cell.angle_gamma   90.00
#
_symmetry.space_group_name_H-M   'P 1'
#
loop_
_entity.id
_entity.type
_entity.pdbx_description
1 polymer ?
#
loop_
_entity_poly.entity_id
_entity_poly.type
_entity_poly.pdbx_seq_one_letter_code
_entity_poly.pdbx_strand_id
1 'polypeptide(L)'
;MSIRKEASMCDYSLHSVLSRAAKAGDNLVTTSFPGTTTRGFAAVNEPSVAVCLLPGTELAFENDVAWRRPFFGLFQKRQPCGRLARFRQVNTEHAATHHDAIEFPNGQTVLLTDLRPGQRATVLQMPVVTRMDRAARSMTGQAGATLIDAESSRTHQFDHT
;
A
#
# COMPACT_ATOMS: atom_id res chain seq x y z
N MET A 1 12.25 29.99 -5.59
CA MET A 1 12.05 28.77 -6.38
C MET A 1 11.66 27.63 -5.44
N SER A 2 10.40 27.22 -5.48
CA SER A 2 9.82 26.26 -4.54
C SER A 2 10.21 24.85 -4.93
N ILE A 3 11.07 24.21 -4.15
CA ILE A 3 11.39 22.79 -4.29
C ILE A 3 10.11 22.01 -3.99
N ARG A 4 9.48 21.45 -5.02
CA ARG A 4 8.38 20.51 -4.86
C ARG A 4 8.99 19.28 -4.21
N LYS A 5 8.68 19.08 -2.93
CA LYS A 5 9.01 17.87 -2.18
C LYS A 5 8.27 16.72 -2.86
N GLU A 6 9.00 16.06 -3.75
CA GLU A 6 8.59 14.85 -4.46
C GLU A 6 8.12 13.85 -3.39
N ALA A 7 6.90 13.34 -3.55
CA ALA A 7 6.39 12.30 -2.66
C ALA A 7 7.43 11.17 -2.66
N SER A 8 7.99 10.89 -1.50
CA SER A 8 9.03 9.89 -1.28
C SER A 8 8.69 8.64 -2.07
N MET A 9 9.50 8.42 -3.09
CA MET A 9 9.56 7.23 -3.90
C MET A 9 9.48 6.01 -2.96
N CYS A 10 8.58 5.08 -3.28
CA CYS A 10 8.32 3.92 -2.45
C CYS A 10 9.63 3.21 -2.09
N ASP A 11 9.90 3.09 -0.79
CA ASP A 11 11.00 2.30 -0.23
C ASP A 11 10.73 0.82 -0.50
N TYR A 12 11.09 0.33 -1.69
CA TYR A 12 11.05 -1.09 -1.99
C TYR A 12 12.45 -1.69 -1.80
N SER A 13 12.51 -2.83 -1.12
CA SER A 13 13.67 -3.72 -0.97
C SER A 13 14.16 -4.35 -2.29
N LEU A 14 13.85 -3.72 -3.43
CA LEU A 14 14.21 -4.03 -4.81
C LEU A 14 15.33 -3.07 -5.28
N HIS A 15 16.44 -2.99 -4.55
CA HIS A 15 17.56 -2.08 -4.86
C HIS A 15 18.18 -2.28 -6.26
N SER A 16 17.86 -3.38 -6.96
CA SER A 16 18.40 -3.74 -8.27
C SER A 16 17.43 -3.55 -9.44
N VAL A 17 16.18 -3.14 -9.21
CA VAL A 17 15.15 -3.05 -10.26
C VAL A 17 14.74 -1.60 -10.45
N LEU A 18 14.81 -1.12 -11.70
CA LEU A 18 14.33 0.21 -12.06
C LEU A 18 12.84 0.31 -11.73
N SER A 19 12.43 1.42 -11.12
CA SER A 19 11.06 1.63 -10.72
C SER A 19 10.53 2.99 -11.20
N ARG A 20 9.21 3.06 -11.40
CA ARG A 20 8.49 4.29 -11.72
C ARG A 20 7.16 4.34 -10.98
N ALA A 21 6.65 5.55 -10.73
CA ALA A 21 5.30 5.73 -10.19
C ALA A 21 4.23 5.32 -11.21
N ALA A 22 3.13 4.74 -10.70
CA ALA A 22 1.95 4.44 -11.48
C ALA A 22 1.18 5.71 -11.87
N LYS A 23 0.46 5.63 -12.99
CA LYS A 23 -0.45 6.67 -13.51
C LYS A 23 -1.79 6.04 -13.87
N ALA A 24 -2.86 6.82 -13.77
CA ALA A 24 -4.16 6.40 -14.28
C ALA A 24 -4.07 6.07 -15.77
N GLY A 25 -4.71 4.96 -16.18
CA GLY A 25 -4.63 4.42 -17.53
C GLY A 25 -3.40 3.54 -17.80
N ASP A 26 -2.46 3.38 -16.86
CA ASP A 26 -1.35 2.44 -17.03
C ASP A 26 -1.86 1.01 -17.23
N ASN A 27 -1.34 0.33 -18.25
CA ASN A 27 -1.55 -1.09 -18.47
C ASN A 27 -0.40 -1.87 -17.83
N LEU A 28 -0.75 -2.64 -16.82
CA LEU A 28 0.16 -3.38 -15.96
C LEU A 28 0.06 -4.88 -16.21
N VAL A 29 1.13 -5.59 -15.89
CA VAL A 29 1.19 -7.04 -15.82
C VAL A 29 1.82 -7.46 -14.49
N THR A 30 1.25 -8.48 -13.84
CA THR A 30 1.89 -9.08 -12.67
C THR A 30 3.14 -9.82 -13.10
N THR A 31 4.29 -9.46 -12.53
CA THR A 31 5.58 -10.08 -12.88
C THR A 31 6.40 -10.39 -11.63
N SER A 32 7.28 -11.37 -11.75
CA SER A 32 8.29 -11.64 -10.72
C SER A 32 9.62 -11.08 -11.22
N PHE A 33 10.28 -10.27 -10.42
CA PHE A 33 11.52 -9.63 -10.86
C PHE A 33 12.71 -10.56 -10.63
N PRO A 34 13.64 -10.68 -11.61
CA PRO A 34 14.82 -11.53 -11.48
C PRO A 34 15.61 -11.22 -10.21
N GLY A 35 16.03 -12.27 -9.49
CA GLY A 35 16.80 -12.13 -8.25
C GLY A 35 15.98 -11.78 -7.01
N THR A 36 14.64 -11.75 -7.11
CA THR A 36 13.76 -11.52 -5.95
C THR A 36 12.65 -12.56 -5.84
N THR A 37 12.19 -12.80 -4.61
CA THR A 37 10.96 -13.56 -4.35
C THR A 37 9.70 -12.68 -4.48
N THR A 38 9.89 -11.37 -4.66
CA THR A 38 8.81 -10.40 -4.73
C THR A 38 8.10 -10.45 -6.07
N ARG A 39 6.76 -10.44 -6.00
CA ARG A 39 5.89 -10.22 -7.15
C ARG A 39 5.42 -8.78 -7.10
N GLY A 40 5.42 -8.13 -8.25
CA GLY A 40 4.95 -6.76 -8.38
C GLY A 40 4.22 -6.56 -9.70
N PHE A 41 3.99 -5.30 -10.02
CA PHE A 41 3.46 -4.89 -11.31
C PHE A 41 4.58 -4.29 -12.16
N ALA A 42 4.54 -4.55 -13.46
CA ALA A 42 5.36 -3.86 -14.45
C ALA A 42 4.45 -3.37 -15.58
N ALA A 43 4.91 -2.40 -16.37
CA ALA A 43 4.16 -2.00 -17.56
C ALA A 43 4.18 -3.14 -18.59
N VAL A 44 3.06 -3.36 -19.30
CA VAL A 44 2.97 -4.43 -20.32
C VAL A 44 4.08 -4.31 -21.38
N ASN A 45 4.48 -3.08 -21.72
CA ASN A 45 5.51 -2.80 -22.72
C ASN A 45 6.93 -2.76 -22.15
N GLU A 46 7.10 -2.72 -20.82
CA GLU A 46 8.38 -2.57 -20.13
C GLU A 46 8.44 -3.50 -18.90
N PRO A 47 8.53 -4.83 -19.09
CA PRO A 47 8.47 -5.80 -17.99
C PRO A 47 9.68 -5.74 -17.03
N SER A 48 10.76 -5.06 -17.41
CA SER A 48 11.95 -4.85 -16.59
C SER A 48 11.83 -3.67 -15.61
N VAL A 49 10.79 -2.84 -15.75
CA VAL A 49 10.57 -1.66 -14.89
C VAL A 49 9.38 -1.92 -13.97
N ALA A 50 9.64 -1.89 -12.66
CA ALA A 50 8.61 -2.02 -11.67
C ALA A 50 7.72 -0.76 -11.64
N VAL A 51 6.41 -0.96 -11.59
CA VAL A 51 5.44 0.11 -11.42
C VAL A 51 4.97 0.11 -9.97
N CYS A 52 5.34 1.18 -9.27
CA CYS A 52 5.01 1.39 -7.87
C CYS A 52 3.60 1.99 -7.73
N LEU A 53 2.73 1.28 -7.02
CA LEU A 53 1.37 1.71 -6.75
C LEU A 53 1.27 2.36 -5.36
N LEU A 54 0.50 3.43 -5.26
CA LEU A 54 0.20 4.02 -3.97
C LEU A 54 -0.94 3.25 -3.29
N PRO A 55 -0.89 3.03 -1.95
CA PRO A 55 -2.03 2.47 -1.22
C PRO A 55 -3.32 3.24 -1.53
N GLY A 56 -4.35 2.51 -1.94
CA GLY A 56 -5.64 3.04 -2.38
C GLY A 56 -5.81 3.16 -3.91
N THR A 57 -4.77 2.89 -4.70
CA THR A 57 -4.86 2.81 -6.18
C THR A 57 -5.84 1.72 -6.60
N GLU A 58 -6.72 2.01 -7.54
CA GLU A 58 -7.72 1.04 -8.03
C GLU A 58 -7.29 0.44 -9.37
N LEU A 59 -7.52 -0.87 -9.50
CA LEU A 59 -7.08 -1.71 -10.60
C LEU A 59 -8.27 -2.47 -11.18
N ALA A 60 -8.37 -2.49 -12.51
CA ALA A 60 -9.26 -3.38 -13.25
C ALA A 60 -8.43 -4.46 -13.95
N PHE A 61 -8.56 -5.70 -13.50
CA PHE A 61 -7.98 -6.87 -14.17
C PHE A 61 -8.78 -7.23 -15.42
N GLU A 62 -8.08 -7.73 -16.43
CA GLU A 62 -8.70 -8.17 -17.68
C GLU A 62 -9.60 -9.40 -17.46
N ASN A 63 -9.14 -10.32 -16.61
CA ASN A 63 -9.81 -11.56 -16.25
C ASN A 63 -9.96 -11.68 -14.73
N ASP A 64 -10.79 -12.63 -14.28
CA ASP A 64 -10.92 -12.92 -12.85
C ASP A 64 -9.58 -13.25 -12.23
N VAL A 65 -9.27 -12.58 -11.12
CA VAL A 65 -7.95 -12.67 -10.52
C VAL A 65 -7.69 -14.06 -9.95
N ALA A 66 -6.58 -14.65 -10.35
CA ALA A 66 -6.10 -15.93 -9.88
C ALA A 66 -4.92 -15.75 -8.91
N TRP A 67 -4.99 -16.42 -7.76
CA TRP A 67 -3.89 -16.52 -6.80
C TRP A 67 -3.63 -17.97 -6.38
N ARG A 68 -2.44 -18.21 -5.83
CA ARG A 68 -2.03 -19.50 -5.26
C ARG A 68 -2.83 -19.76 -3.98
N ARG A 69 -3.30 -21.00 -3.81
CA ARG A 69 -3.92 -21.43 -2.56
C ARG A 69 -2.82 -21.85 -1.58
N PRO A 70 -2.96 -21.59 -0.27
CA PRO A 70 -2.27 -22.40 0.72
C PRO A 70 -2.68 -23.87 0.52
N PHE A 71 -1.71 -24.77 0.63
CA PHE A 71 -1.85 -26.21 0.35
C PHE A 71 -2.98 -26.92 1.12
N PHE A 72 -3.56 -26.31 2.15
CA PHE A 72 -4.56 -26.91 3.04
C PHE A 72 -6.04 -26.69 2.63
N GLY A 73 -6.32 -25.87 1.60
CA GLY A 73 -7.68 -25.40 1.28
C GLY A 73 -8.42 -26.13 0.15
N LEU A 74 -8.42 -27.47 0.14
CA LEU A 74 -8.96 -28.29 -0.96
C LEU A 74 -10.50 -28.24 -1.10
N PHE A 75 -11.24 -27.72 -0.12
CA PHE A 75 -12.70 -27.88 -0.06
C PHE A 75 -13.53 -26.58 -0.09
N GLN A 76 -12.91 -25.39 -0.12
CA GLN A 76 -13.67 -24.15 -0.26
C GLN A 76 -13.88 -23.81 -1.74
N LYS A 77 -15.16 -23.84 -2.17
CA LYS A 77 -15.60 -23.27 -3.46
C LYS A 77 -15.21 -21.79 -3.46
N ARG A 78 -14.45 -21.38 -4.48
CA ARG A 78 -14.04 -19.98 -4.67
C ARG A 78 -15.30 -19.14 -4.88
N GLN A 79 -15.49 -18.11 -4.08
CA GLN A 79 -16.23 -16.97 -4.56
C GLN A 79 -15.28 -16.21 -5.50
N PRO A 80 -15.65 -16.00 -6.78
CA PRO A 80 -14.88 -15.12 -7.64
C PRO A 80 -14.83 -13.74 -6.98
N CYS A 81 -13.62 -13.23 -6.77
CA CYS A 81 -13.43 -11.88 -6.23
C CYS A 81 -13.65 -10.78 -7.27
N GLY A 82 -13.94 -11.20 -8.51
CA GLY A 82 -14.15 -10.33 -9.66
C GLY A 82 -12.84 -9.80 -10.24
N ARG A 83 -12.99 -8.72 -10.99
CA ARG A 83 -11.94 -8.07 -11.77
C ARG A 83 -11.48 -6.74 -11.17
N LEU A 84 -12.23 -6.19 -10.22
CA LEU A 84 -11.88 -4.93 -9.59
C LEU A 84 -11.09 -5.21 -8.31
N ALA A 85 -10.02 -4.47 -8.09
CA ALA A 85 -9.29 -4.53 -6.82
C ALA A 85 -8.66 -3.18 -6.46
N ARG A 86 -8.32 -3.03 -5.20
CA ARG A 86 -7.63 -1.87 -4.65
C ARG A 86 -6.28 -2.29 -4.09
N PHE A 87 -5.23 -1.58 -4.47
CA PHE A 87 -3.91 -1.79 -3.90
C PHE A 87 -3.87 -1.32 -2.44
N ARG A 88 -3.28 -2.14 -1.56
CA ARG A 88 -3.14 -1.87 -0.13
C ARG A 88 -1.76 -2.30 0.33
N GLN A 89 -1.27 -1.65 1.39
CA GLN A 89 -0.16 -2.17 2.18
C GLN A 89 -0.72 -2.73 3.50
N VAL A 90 -0.34 -3.97 3.81
CA VAL A 90 -0.75 -4.71 5.01
C VAL A 90 0.49 -5.12 5.81
N ASN A 91 0.29 -5.59 7.05
CA ASN A 91 1.36 -6.09 7.92
C ASN A 91 2.53 -5.11 8.10
N THR A 92 2.27 -3.79 8.09
CA THR A 92 3.30 -2.74 8.19
C THR A 92 4.14 -2.83 9.46
N GLU A 93 3.62 -3.49 10.49
CA GLU A 93 4.30 -3.73 11.76
C GLU A 93 5.38 -4.84 11.70
N HIS A 94 5.40 -5.65 10.62
CA HIS A 94 6.29 -6.81 10.50
C HIS A 94 7.28 -6.66 9.35
N ALA A 95 8.48 -6.15 9.66
CA ALA A 95 9.52 -5.80 8.68
C ALA A 95 9.98 -6.94 7.74
N ALA A 96 9.82 -8.21 8.14
CA ALA A 96 10.28 -9.37 7.36
C ALA A 96 9.19 -10.00 6.47
N THR A 97 8.04 -9.33 6.28
CA THR A 97 6.90 -9.88 5.53
C THR A 97 6.60 -9.08 4.26
N HIS A 98 5.88 -9.69 3.32
CA HIS A 98 5.39 -8.98 2.15
C HIS A 98 4.22 -8.06 2.55
N HIS A 99 4.37 -6.77 2.27
CA HIS A 99 3.37 -5.76 2.63
C HIS A 99 2.35 -5.51 1.53
N ASP A 100 2.72 -5.71 0.27
CA ASP A 100 1.85 -5.35 -0.83
C ASP A 100 0.74 -6.38 -1.01
N ALA A 101 -0.50 -5.90 -1.06
CA ALA A 101 -1.70 -6.70 -1.27
C ALA A 101 -2.69 -6.01 -2.22
N ILE A 102 -3.60 -6.81 -2.78
CA ILE A 102 -4.81 -6.33 -3.41
C ILE A 102 -6.02 -6.70 -2.56
N GLU A 103 -6.93 -5.75 -2.40
CA GLU A 103 -8.20 -5.88 -1.70
C GLU A 103 -9.34 -5.85 -2.73
N PHE A 104 -10.24 -6.80 -2.65
CA PHE A 104 -11.38 -6.94 -3.55
C PHE A 104 -12.65 -6.30 -2.93
N PRO A 105 -13.67 -5.95 -3.74
CA PRO A 105 -14.92 -5.36 -3.25
C PRO A 105 -15.68 -6.22 -2.23
N ASN A 106 -15.43 -7.53 -2.21
CA ASN A 106 -16.01 -8.46 -1.24
C ASN A 106 -15.25 -8.48 0.12
N GLY A 107 -14.26 -7.59 0.30
CA GLY A 107 -13.41 -7.51 1.50
C GLY A 107 -12.25 -8.51 1.53
N GLN A 108 -12.15 -9.40 0.54
CA GLN A 108 -11.03 -10.34 0.48
C GLN A 108 -9.72 -9.60 0.16
N THR A 109 -8.67 -9.88 0.92
CA THR A 109 -7.33 -9.32 0.68
C THR A 109 -6.36 -10.46 0.33
N VAL A 110 -5.55 -10.26 -0.71
CA VAL A 110 -4.59 -11.24 -1.22
C VAL A 110 -3.24 -10.56 -1.42
N LEU A 111 -2.17 -11.17 -0.88
CA LEU A 111 -0.80 -10.67 -1.07
C LEU A 111 -0.40 -10.71 -2.54
N LEU A 112 0.33 -9.69 -3.00
CA LEU A 112 0.82 -9.64 -4.38
C LEU A 112 1.67 -10.86 -4.73
N THR A 113 2.44 -11.37 -3.77
CA THR A 113 3.28 -12.57 -3.91
C THR A 113 2.49 -13.84 -4.22
N ASP A 114 1.22 -13.90 -3.82
CA ASP A 114 0.34 -15.03 -4.07
C ASP A 114 -0.38 -14.93 -5.42
N LEU A 115 -0.46 -13.75 -6.03
CA LEU A 115 -1.07 -13.57 -7.35
C LEU A 115 -0.32 -14.38 -8.40
N ARG A 116 -1.02 -14.99 -9.36
CA ARG A 116 -0.33 -15.62 -10.50
C ARG A 116 0.37 -14.55 -11.35
N PRO A 117 1.57 -14.83 -11.88
CA PRO A 117 2.22 -13.94 -12.84
C PRO A 117 1.46 -13.91 -14.18
N GLY A 118 1.69 -12.88 -14.99
CA GLY A 118 1.11 -12.70 -16.32
C GLY A 118 -0.31 -12.14 -16.34
N GLN A 119 -0.87 -11.76 -15.18
CA GLN A 119 -2.20 -11.19 -15.10
C GLN A 119 -2.16 -9.71 -15.46
N ARG A 120 -2.99 -9.30 -16.41
CA ARG A 120 -3.07 -7.92 -16.90
C ARG A 120 -4.09 -7.12 -16.08
N ALA A 121 -3.73 -5.88 -15.77
CA ALA A 121 -4.60 -4.95 -15.08
C ALA A 121 -4.39 -3.52 -15.59
N THR A 122 -5.44 -2.72 -15.60
CA THR A 122 -5.39 -1.29 -15.91
C THR A 122 -5.57 -0.50 -14.62
N VAL A 123 -4.75 0.54 -14.41
CA VAL A 123 -4.93 1.49 -13.32
C VAL A 123 -6.13 2.36 -13.62
N LEU A 124 -7.20 2.22 -12.84
CA LEU A 124 -8.41 3.03 -13.00
C LEU A 124 -8.20 4.43 -12.43
N GLN A 125 -7.69 4.51 -11.21
CA GLN A 125 -7.44 5.78 -10.53
C GLN A 125 -6.35 5.66 -9.47
N MET A 126 -5.63 6.76 -9.29
CA MET A 126 -4.71 6.95 -8.17
C MET A 126 -5.51 7.28 -6.90
N PRO A 127 -4.98 7.01 -5.69
CA PRO A 127 -5.69 7.34 -4.47
C PRO A 127 -6.02 8.83 -4.40
N VAL A 128 -7.29 9.12 -4.17
CA VAL A 128 -7.76 10.48 -3.94
C VAL A 128 -7.34 10.88 -2.52
N VAL A 129 -6.34 11.74 -2.40
CA VAL A 129 -5.99 12.35 -1.11
C VAL A 129 -7.03 13.42 -0.82
N THR A 130 -7.98 13.13 0.06
CA THR A 130 -8.91 14.17 0.52
C THR A 130 -8.15 15.17 1.40
N ARG A 131 -8.55 16.45 1.39
CA ARG A 131 -7.84 17.51 2.14
C ARG A 131 -7.73 17.21 3.65
N MET A 132 -8.60 16.35 4.20
CA MET A 132 -8.52 15.89 5.59
C MET A 132 -7.31 14.97 5.85
N ASP A 133 -6.91 14.14 4.88
CA ASP A 133 -5.73 13.26 5.00
C ASP A 133 -4.42 14.04 5.06
N ARG A 134 -4.36 15.24 4.44
CA ARG A 134 -3.18 16.12 4.49
C ARG A 134 -2.96 16.70 5.90
N ALA A 135 -4.04 17.00 6.63
CA ALA A 135 -3.97 17.48 8.01
C ALA A 135 -3.52 16.35 8.96
N ALA A 136 -4.10 15.15 8.81
CA ALA A 136 -3.73 13.99 9.61
C ALA A 136 -2.25 13.57 9.40
N ARG A 137 -1.77 13.54 8.15
CA ARG A 137 -0.35 13.23 7.82
C ARG A 137 0.64 14.30 8.31
N SER A 138 0.18 15.53 8.55
CA SER A 138 1.03 16.59 9.11
C SER A 138 1.16 16.50 10.63
N MET A 139 0.23 15.83 11.33
CA MET A 139 0.25 15.69 12.79
C MET A 139 1.04 14.47 13.28
N THR A 140 1.26 13.45 12.45
CA THR A 140 2.02 12.23 12.86
C THR A 140 3.55 12.42 12.80
N GLY A 141 4.04 13.58 12.37
CA GLY A 141 5.47 13.85 12.17
C GLY A 141 6.14 14.75 13.22
N GLN A 142 5.41 15.27 14.21
CA GLN A 142 5.99 16.12 15.27
C GLN A 142 5.26 15.90 16.59
N ALA A 143 5.77 14.98 17.41
CA ALA A 143 5.56 15.01 18.86
C ALA A 143 6.74 14.31 19.57
N GLY A 144 7.94 14.80 19.29
CA GLY A 144 9.12 14.57 20.10
C GLY A 144 9.57 15.91 20.69
N ALA A 145 9.56 15.98 22.02
CA ALA A 145 10.14 17.01 22.89
C ALA A 145 9.50 18.42 22.86
N THR A 146 8.87 18.79 23.99
CA THR A 146 9.35 19.92 24.80
C THR A 146 8.93 19.69 26.24
N LEU A 147 9.91 19.34 27.08
CA LEU A 147 9.91 19.61 28.50
C LEU A 147 10.01 21.12 28.70
N ILE A 148 9.13 21.71 29.51
CA ILE A 148 9.46 22.86 30.35
C ILE A 148 8.72 22.73 31.67
N ASP A 149 9.51 22.43 32.70
CA ASP A 149 9.20 22.69 34.11
C ASP A 149 9.08 24.21 34.35
N ALA A 150 8.13 24.62 35.21
CA ALA A 150 8.29 25.70 36.19
C ALA A 150 7.00 25.87 37.04
N GLU A 151 6.96 25.08 38.10
CA GLU A 151 6.56 25.35 39.50
C GLU A 151 5.58 26.48 39.93
N SER A 152 4.65 26.05 40.79
CA SER A 152 4.10 26.66 42.03
C SER A 152 3.23 27.93 41.97
N SER A 153 1.95 27.76 42.33
CA SER A 153 1.40 28.47 43.49
C SER A 153 0.27 27.67 44.15
N ARG A 154 0.46 27.49 45.45
CA ARG A 154 -0.36 26.79 46.45
C ARG A 154 -1.50 27.72 46.90
N THR A 155 -2.73 27.22 46.99
CA THR A 155 -3.65 27.57 48.08
C THR A 155 -4.72 26.48 48.28
N HIS A 156 -4.64 25.84 49.44
CA HIS A 156 -5.72 25.06 50.05
C HIS A 156 -6.96 25.93 50.26
N GLN A 157 -8.16 25.34 50.14
CA GLN A 157 -9.16 25.45 51.20
C GLN A 157 -10.15 24.27 51.06
N PHE A 158 -10.16 23.43 52.09
CA PHE A 158 -11.24 22.49 52.40
C PHE A 158 -12.46 23.29 52.85
N ASP A 159 -13.67 22.86 52.49
CA ASP A 159 -14.83 23.10 53.36
C ASP A 159 -15.71 21.86 53.45
N HIS A 160 -16.07 21.59 54.71
CA HIS A 160 -16.76 20.43 55.21
C HIS A 160 -18.23 20.82 55.40
N THR A 161 -19.17 19.94 55.08
CA THR A 161 -20.48 19.91 55.74
C THR A 161 -20.97 18.48 55.83
#